data_AF-A0A915MYC6-F1
#
_entry.id   AF-A0A915MYC6-F1
#
_cell.length_a   1.000
_cell.length_b   1.000
_cell.length_c   1.000
_cell.angle_alpha   90.00
_cell.angle_beta   90.00
_cell.angle_gamma   90.00
#
_symmetry.space_group_name_H-M   'P 1'
#
loop_
_entity.id
_entity.type
_entity.pdbx_description
1 polymer ?
#
loop_
_entity_poly.entity_id
_entity_poly.type
_entity_poly.pdbx_seq_one_letter_code
_entity_poly.pdbx_strand_id
1 'polypeptide(L)'
;MREELNNWENEWNPSMRSHPEASHPEYSLLVNSKTFFLVEAAAENPFGTEFFVWLDAGYGHGDRSIFPPAWKWQPKFEKGIISLIKLTPPTDLINHYNLQSLYRQDISVISGGFLAGDRNSIIRLHQLYYTKFINLIEKQKIDDDQTMLVLLINEYPEFFHIYYGDWFDAFELF
;
A
#
# COMPACT_ATOMS: atom_id res chain seq x y z
N MET A 1 -6.03 19.39 5.62
CA MET A 1 -5.59 18.77 6.89
C MET A 1 -5.97 19.57 8.14
N ARG A 2 -5.33 20.70 8.53
CA ARG A 2 -5.75 21.46 9.74
C ARG A 2 -7.20 21.98 9.68
N GLU A 3 -7.61 22.49 8.54
CA GLU A 3 -9.00 22.94 8.33
C GLU A 3 -10.00 21.77 8.37
N GLU A 4 -9.62 20.60 7.83
CA GLU A 4 -10.43 19.38 7.85
C GLU A 4 -10.61 18.83 9.27
N LEU A 5 -9.56 18.88 10.11
CA LEU A 5 -9.66 18.48 11.51
C LEU A 5 -10.64 19.37 12.30
N ASN A 6 -10.66 20.67 12.00
CA ASN A 6 -11.59 21.61 12.62
C ASN A 6 -13.03 21.46 12.08
N ASN A 7 -13.16 21.04 10.83
CA ASN A 7 -14.43 20.91 10.10
C ASN A 7 -14.66 19.47 9.66
N TRP A 8 -14.55 18.53 10.60
CA TRP A 8 -14.68 17.11 10.29
C TRP A 8 -16.09 16.79 9.80
N GLU A 9 -16.19 16.23 8.59
CA GLU A 9 -17.47 15.93 7.98
C GLU A 9 -18.17 14.75 8.69
N ASN A 10 -19.51 14.78 8.76
CA ASN A 10 -20.29 13.74 9.43
C ASN A 10 -20.17 12.35 8.77
N GLU A 11 -19.80 12.32 7.49
CA GLU A 11 -19.60 11.09 6.72
C GLU A 11 -18.23 10.44 6.95
N TRP A 12 -17.27 11.17 7.53
CA TRP A 12 -15.94 10.64 7.84
C TRP A 12 -15.92 9.90 9.16
N ASN A 13 -15.17 8.80 9.23
CA ASN A 13 -15.11 7.99 10.44
C ASN A 13 -14.45 8.78 11.59
N PRO A 14 -15.10 8.93 12.77
CA PRO A 14 -14.54 9.68 13.89
C PRO A 14 -13.17 9.18 14.40
N SER A 15 -12.84 7.89 14.27
CA SER A 15 -11.56 7.33 14.75
C SER A 15 -10.37 7.93 14.01
N MET A 16 -10.53 8.19 12.70
CA MET A 16 -9.49 8.72 11.82
C MET A 16 -8.96 10.08 12.24
N ARG A 17 -9.70 10.86 13.06
CA ARG A 17 -9.20 12.14 13.62
C ARG A 17 -7.90 12.00 14.40
N SER A 18 -7.72 10.85 15.04
CA SER A 18 -6.54 10.56 15.87
C SER A 18 -5.39 9.94 15.08
N HIS A 19 -5.65 9.53 13.84
CA HIS A 19 -4.66 8.87 13.02
C HIS A 19 -3.67 9.88 12.40
N PRO A 20 -2.42 9.48 12.18
CA PRO A 20 -1.39 10.37 11.68
C PRO A 20 -1.69 10.87 10.25
N GLU A 21 -2.31 10.06 9.39
CA GLU A 21 -2.71 10.46 8.02
C GLU A 21 -3.73 11.61 7.98
N ALA A 22 -4.46 11.86 9.06
CA ALA A 22 -5.41 12.96 9.17
C ALA A 22 -4.82 14.25 9.74
N SER A 23 -3.62 14.18 10.34
CA SER A 23 -3.08 15.28 11.17
C SER A 23 -1.64 15.66 10.88
N HIS A 24 -0.85 14.75 10.31
CA HIS A 24 0.58 14.90 10.05
C HIS A 24 0.86 14.76 8.55
N PRO A 25 0.96 15.86 7.79
CA PRO A 25 1.20 15.79 6.34
C PRO A 25 2.52 15.10 5.99
N GLU A 26 3.53 15.19 6.86
CA GLU A 26 4.79 14.46 6.74
C GLU A 26 4.62 12.94 6.81
N TYR A 27 3.63 12.45 7.59
CA TYR A 27 3.31 11.03 7.62
C TYR A 27 2.71 10.60 6.29
N SER A 28 1.71 11.33 5.77
CA SER A 28 1.14 11.06 4.46
C SER A 28 2.21 11.10 3.37
N LEU A 29 3.13 12.05 3.40
CA LEU A 29 4.25 12.11 2.46
C LEU A 29 5.14 10.86 2.54
N LEU A 30 5.51 10.46 3.75
CA LEU A 30 6.39 9.31 3.97
C LEU A 30 5.76 8.00 3.49
N VAL A 31 4.52 7.71 3.91
CA VAL A 31 3.86 6.44 3.53
C VAL A 31 3.59 6.36 2.03
N ASN A 32 3.25 7.49 1.39
CA ASN A 32 3.06 7.54 -0.06
C ASN A 32 4.38 7.49 -0.85
N SER A 33 5.55 7.58 -0.18
CA SER A 33 6.87 7.50 -0.81
C SER A 33 7.44 6.09 -0.91
N LYS A 34 6.73 5.05 -0.45
CA LYS A 34 7.19 3.65 -0.51
C LYS A 34 7.59 3.20 -1.92
N THR A 35 6.79 3.57 -2.93
CA THR A 35 7.09 3.22 -4.33
C THR A 35 8.36 3.88 -4.85
N PHE A 36 8.66 5.10 -4.38
CA PHE A 36 9.91 5.79 -4.72
C PHE A 36 11.12 5.05 -4.14
N PHE A 37 11.07 4.66 -2.86
CA PHE A 37 12.17 3.91 -2.24
C PHE A 37 12.42 2.56 -2.91
N LEU A 38 11.38 1.89 -3.39
CA LEU A 38 11.53 0.67 -4.18
C LEU A 38 12.20 0.92 -5.53
N VAL A 39 11.90 2.03 -6.20
CA VAL A 39 12.59 2.43 -7.44
C VAL A 39 14.07 2.67 -7.18
N GLU A 40 14.41 3.37 -6.10
CA GLU A 40 15.81 3.62 -5.73
C GLU A 40 16.55 2.31 -5.42
N ALA A 41 15.94 1.42 -4.62
CA ALA A 41 16.50 0.10 -4.32
C ALA A 41 16.69 -0.75 -5.59
N ALA A 42 15.74 -0.66 -6.53
CA ALA A 42 15.84 -1.30 -7.83
C ALA A 42 16.95 -0.67 -8.68
N ALA A 43 17.12 0.64 -8.67
CA ALA A 43 18.19 1.32 -9.39
C ALA A 43 19.57 0.89 -8.90
N GLU A 44 19.79 0.88 -7.58
CA GLU A 44 21.06 0.48 -6.97
C GLU A 44 21.36 -1.01 -7.15
N ASN A 45 20.36 -1.87 -6.89
CA ASN A 45 20.41 -3.33 -7.00
C ASN A 45 21.77 -3.98 -6.65
N PRO A 46 22.29 -3.77 -5.43
CA PRO A 46 23.59 -4.32 -5.02
C PRO A 46 23.63 -5.86 -5.00
N PHE A 47 22.47 -6.50 -4.99
CA PHE A 47 22.31 -7.96 -4.93
C PHE A 47 22.06 -8.60 -6.29
N GLY A 48 21.96 -7.83 -7.37
CA GLY A 48 21.69 -8.36 -8.71
C GLY A 48 20.37 -9.12 -8.82
N THR A 49 19.37 -8.77 -8.01
CA THR A 49 18.07 -9.43 -7.98
C THR A 49 17.14 -8.91 -9.07
N GLU A 50 16.12 -9.70 -9.37
CA GLU A 50 15.06 -9.35 -10.32
C GLU A 50 13.85 -8.71 -9.65
N PHE A 51 13.51 -9.18 -8.44
CA PHE A 51 12.35 -8.76 -7.67
C PHE A 51 12.74 -7.88 -6.48
N PHE A 52 11.83 -6.97 -6.16
CA PHE A 52 11.95 -6.01 -5.06
C PHE A 52 10.67 -6.06 -4.24
N VAL A 53 10.84 -5.98 -2.93
CA VAL A 53 9.74 -6.10 -1.97
C VAL A 53 9.83 -4.96 -0.97
N TRP A 54 8.70 -4.32 -0.71
CA TRP A 54 8.51 -3.49 0.47
C TRP A 54 7.93 -4.34 1.59
N LEU A 55 8.59 -4.30 2.74
CA LEU A 55 8.10 -4.81 4.01
C LEU A 55 8.26 -3.69 5.03
N ASP A 56 7.18 -3.36 5.76
CA ASP A 56 7.26 -2.36 6.81
C ASP A 56 8.28 -2.78 7.89
N ALA A 57 9.03 -1.83 8.44
CA ALA A 57 10.01 -2.13 9.50
C ALA A 57 9.36 -2.77 10.75
N GLY A 58 8.07 -2.51 10.96
CA GLY A 58 7.27 -3.09 12.04
C GLY A 58 6.53 -4.38 11.68
N TYR A 59 6.81 -5.00 10.53
CA TYR A 59 6.09 -6.19 10.06
C TYR A 59 6.11 -7.30 11.11
N GLY A 60 4.92 -7.78 11.51
CA GLY A 60 4.72 -8.77 12.56
C GLY A 60 4.72 -8.27 13.99
N HIS A 61 4.91 -6.97 14.23
CA HIS A 61 4.86 -6.35 15.57
C HIS A 61 5.64 -7.10 16.66
N GLY A 62 6.77 -7.71 16.28
CA GLY A 62 7.65 -8.45 17.18
C GLY A 62 7.25 -9.92 17.42
N ASP A 63 6.17 -10.40 16.81
CA ASP A 63 5.86 -11.83 16.76
C ASP A 63 6.87 -12.55 15.86
N ARG A 64 7.66 -13.44 16.46
CA ARG A 64 8.70 -14.18 15.75
C ARG A 64 8.14 -15.37 14.98
N SER A 65 6.91 -15.79 15.26
CA SER A 65 6.31 -17.00 14.70
C SER A 65 5.92 -16.85 13.23
N ILE A 66 5.67 -15.61 12.77
CA ILE A 66 5.35 -15.32 11.37
C ILE A 66 6.57 -15.39 10.44
N PHE A 67 7.79 -15.32 10.99
CA PHE A 67 8.99 -15.25 10.17
C PHE A 67 9.41 -16.65 9.69
N PRO A 68 9.99 -16.75 8.49
CA PRO A 68 10.31 -18.04 7.91
C PRO A 68 11.42 -18.74 8.71
N PRO A 69 11.45 -20.10 8.69
CA PRO A 69 12.48 -20.87 9.35
C PRO A 69 13.89 -20.41 8.95
N ALA A 70 14.76 -20.29 9.95
CA ALA A 70 16.14 -19.82 9.78
C ALA A 70 16.27 -18.43 9.12
N TRP A 71 15.22 -17.61 9.13
CA TRP A 71 15.19 -16.27 8.54
C TRP A 71 15.46 -16.27 7.03
N LYS A 72 15.08 -17.37 6.36
CA LYS A 72 15.26 -17.54 4.92
C LYS A 72 13.92 -17.57 4.21
N TRP A 73 13.62 -16.50 3.49
CA TRP A 73 12.47 -16.40 2.63
C TRP A 73 12.89 -16.63 1.18
N GLN A 74 12.12 -17.41 0.42
CA GLN A 74 12.37 -17.68 -1.01
C GLN A 74 11.10 -17.44 -1.82
N PRO A 75 10.67 -16.16 -1.91
CA PRO A 75 9.38 -15.87 -2.48
C PRO A 75 9.33 -16.14 -3.98
N LYS A 76 8.13 -16.47 -4.47
CA LYS A 76 7.84 -16.54 -5.90
C LYS A 76 6.86 -15.46 -6.31
N PHE A 77 7.30 -14.60 -7.21
CA PHE A 77 6.49 -13.55 -7.80
C PHE A 77 6.38 -13.74 -9.31
N GLU A 78 5.26 -13.29 -9.86
CA GLU A 78 5.05 -13.23 -11.30
C GLU A 78 5.64 -11.93 -11.87
N LYS A 79 6.16 -11.98 -13.09
CA LYS A 79 6.78 -10.83 -13.77
C LYS A 79 5.72 -9.98 -14.46
N GLY A 80 5.97 -8.68 -14.55
CA GLY A 80 5.11 -7.73 -15.26
C GLY A 80 3.91 -7.23 -14.46
N ILE A 81 3.78 -7.67 -13.20
CA ILE A 81 2.66 -7.33 -12.31
C ILE A 81 3.14 -7.05 -10.87
N ILE A 82 2.29 -6.37 -10.12
CA ILE A 82 2.49 -6.06 -8.70
C ILE A 82 1.71 -7.05 -7.83
N SER A 83 2.36 -7.65 -6.84
CA SER A 83 1.73 -8.54 -5.87
C SER A 83 1.39 -7.78 -4.58
N LEU A 84 0.15 -7.94 -4.10
CA LEU A 84 -0.38 -7.32 -2.89
C LEU A 84 -1.23 -8.32 -2.09
N ILE A 85 -1.46 -8.02 -0.82
CA ILE A 85 -2.33 -8.82 0.06
C ILE A 85 -3.62 -8.05 0.34
N LYS A 86 -4.77 -8.68 0.09
CA LYS A 86 -6.10 -8.17 0.40
C LYS A 86 -6.57 -8.72 1.75
N LEU A 87 -7.03 -7.80 2.58
CA LEU A 87 -7.43 -8.04 3.96
C LEU A 87 -8.94 -8.27 4.11
N THR A 88 -9.76 -7.68 3.24
CA THR A 88 -11.22 -7.87 3.33
C THR A 88 -11.62 -9.25 2.80
N PRO A 89 -12.77 -9.81 3.24
CA PRO A 89 -13.21 -11.15 2.84
C PRO A 89 -13.29 -11.36 1.32
N PRO A 90 -13.15 -12.59 0.80
CA PRO A 90 -13.22 -12.87 -0.64
C PRO A 90 -14.50 -12.41 -1.35
N THR A 91 -15.61 -12.32 -0.62
CA THR A 91 -16.90 -11.84 -1.15
C THR A 91 -16.95 -10.31 -1.34
N ASP A 92 -16.02 -9.58 -0.73
CA ASP A 92 -15.95 -8.13 -0.80
C ASP A 92 -15.00 -7.69 -1.92
N LEU A 93 -15.54 -7.10 -2.98
CA LEU A 93 -14.79 -6.79 -4.19
C LEU A 93 -14.09 -5.44 -4.08
N ILE A 94 -12.81 -5.37 -4.47
CA ILE A 94 -12.01 -4.12 -4.42
C ILE A 94 -12.67 -2.99 -5.25
N ASN A 95 -13.34 -3.33 -6.34
CA ASN A 95 -14.02 -2.36 -7.21
C ASN A 95 -15.26 -1.71 -6.59
N HIS A 96 -15.72 -2.15 -5.41
CA HIS A 96 -16.74 -1.45 -4.64
C HIS A 96 -16.17 -0.20 -3.93
N TYR A 97 -14.85 -0.10 -3.80
CA TYR A 97 -14.17 0.99 -3.13
C TYR A 97 -13.78 2.10 -4.10
N ASN A 98 -14.07 3.34 -3.75
CA ASN A 98 -13.66 4.51 -4.51
C ASN A 98 -13.16 5.59 -3.53
N LEU A 99 -12.72 6.73 -4.05
CA LEU A 99 -12.15 7.78 -3.21
C LEU A 99 -13.11 8.23 -2.09
N GLN A 100 -14.42 8.31 -2.37
CA GLN A 100 -15.40 8.73 -1.37
C GLN A 100 -15.58 7.69 -0.25
N SER A 101 -15.52 6.39 -0.59
CA SER A 101 -15.66 5.32 0.41
C SER A 101 -14.37 4.96 1.14
N LEU A 102 -13.24 5.55 0.75
CA LEU A 102 -11.93 5.32 1.39
C LEU A 102 -11.45 6.55 2.18
N TYR A 103 -11.66 7.76 1.65
CA TYR A 103 -11.12 8.97 2.24
C TYR A 103 -11.68 9.20 3.65
N ARG A 104 -10.79 9.25 4.65
CA ARG A 104 -11.12 9.36 6.07
C ARG A 104 -12.06 8.27 6.57
N GLN A 105 -11.91 7.07 6.02
CA GLN A 105 -12.60 5.88 6.50
C GLN A 105 -11.61 4.92 7.15
N ASP A 106 -12.01 4.38 8.29
CA ASP A 106 -11.24 3.38 9.03
C ASP A 106 -11.46 2.00 8.42
N ILE A 107 -10.91 1.81 7.22
CA ILE A 107 -11.03 0.58 6.46
C ILE A 107 -9.72 0.22 5.75
N SER A 108 -9.28 -1.01 5.93
CA SER A 108 -8.09 -1.55 5.29
C SER A 108 -8.48 -2.64 4.30
N VAL A 109 -8.46 -2.30 3.01
CA VAL A 109 -8.78 -3.24 1.93
C VAL A 109 -7.55 -4.06 1.53
N ILE A 110 -6.39 -3.40 1.48
CA ILE A 110 -5.10 -3.95 1.08
C ILE A 110 -4.09 -3.68 2.18
N SER A 111 -3.20 -4.63 2.45
CA SER A 111 -2.08 -4.42 3.37
C SER A 111 -1.12 -3.38 2.80
N GLY A 112 -0.95 -2.26 3.50
CA GLY A 112 0.12 -1.29 3.20
C GLY A 112 1.51 -1.79 3.61
N GLY A 113 1.58 -2.87 4.40
CA GLY A 113 2.83 -3.41 4.94
C GLY A 113 3.61 -4.30 3.97
N PHE A 114 3.02 -4.65 2.82
CA PHE A 114 3.62 -5.55 1.85
C PHE A 114 3.32 -5.11 0.41
N LEU A 115 4.36 -5.08 -0.44
CA LEU A 115 4.23 -4.89 -1.88
C LEU A 115 5.42 -5.53 -2.60
N ALA A 116 5.19 -6.28 -3.68
CA ALA A 116 6.28 -6.90 -4.44
C ALA A 116 6.10 -6.76 -5.96
N GLY A 117 7.21 -6.73 -6.70
CA GLY A 117 7.22 -6.74 -8.16
C GLY A 117 8.62 -6.86 -8.74
N ASP A 118 8.72 -7.20 -10.02
CA ASP A 118 9.99 -7.08 -10.75
C ASP A 118 10.35 -5.59 -10.99
N ARG A 119 11.62 -5.34 -11.31
CA ARG A 119 12.15 -3.98 -11.59
C ARG A 119 11.22 -3.13 -12.47
N ASN A 120 10.74 -3.67 -13.59
CA ASN A 120 9.96 -2.87 -14.55
C ASN A 120 8.58 -2.56 -13.98
N SER A 121 7.99 -3.53 -13.27
CA SER A 121 6.71 -3.35 -12.59
C SER A 121 6.80 -2.31 -11.48
N ILE A 122 7.87 -2.32 -10.67
CA ILE A 122 8.09 -1.29 -9.65
C ILE A 122 8.21 0.11 -10.24
N ILE A 123 8.97 0.28 -11.33
CA ILE A 123 9.11 1.57 -12.02
C ILE A 123 7.76 2.04 -12.57
N ARG A 124 7.01 1.15 -13.23
CA ARG A 124 5.68 1.46 -13.75
C ARG A 124 4.72 1.83 -12.64
N LEU A 125 4.70 1.08 -11.54
CA LEU A 125 3.88 1.37 -10.38
C LEU A 125 4.17 2.78 -9.85
N HIS A 126 5.44 3.13 -9.66
CA HIS A 126 5.80 4.46 -9.16
C HIS A 126 5.32 5.59 -10.08
N GLN A 127 5.40 5.43 -11.40
CA GLN A 127 4.90 6.43 -12.35
C GLN A 127 3.38 6.64 -12.24
N LEU A 128 2.61 5.55 -12.14
CA LEU A 128 1.16 5.59 -11.95
C LEU A 128 0.81 6.21 -10.59
N TYR A 129 1.51 5.77 -9.55
CA TYR A 129 1.32 6.22 -8.18
C TYR A 129 1.59 7.72 -8.04
N TYR A 130 2.72 8.20 -8.56
CA TYR A 130 3.07 9.62 -8.53
C TYR A 130 2.04 10.48 -9.25
N THR A 131 1.62 10.07 -10.46
CA THR A 131 0.58 10.78 -11.22
C THR A 131 -0.72 10.89 -10.43
N LYS A 132 -1.15 9.77 -9.82
CA LYS A 132 -2.35 9.72 -8.99
C LYS A 132 -2.22 10.58 -7.73
N PHE A 133 -1.03 10.57 -7.10
CA PHE A 133 -0.76 11.30 -5.88
C PHE A 133 -0.85 12.82 -6.12
N ILE A 134 -0.26 13.32 -7.20
CA ILE A 134 -0.40 14.72 -7.61
C ILE A 134 -1.86 15.08 -7.86
N ASN A 135 -2.64 14.21 -8.53
CA ASN A 135 -4.07 14.45 -8.74
C ASN A 135 -4.85 14.57 -7.42
N LEU A 136 -4.53 13.76 -6.41
CA LEU A 136 -5.17 13.83 -5.11
C LEU A 136 -4.73 15.05 -4.28
N ILE A 137 -3.49 15.53 -4.46
CA ILE A 137 -3.03 16.79 -3.86
C ILE A 137 -3.86 17.95 -4.41
N GLU A 138 -4.05 18.02 -5.73
CA GLU A 138 -4.86 19.06 -6.37
C GLU A 138 -6.31 19.05 -5.88
N LYS A 139 -6.85 17.87 -5.59
CA LYS A 139 -8.19 17.68 -5.01
C LYS A 139 -8.27 17.91 -3.50
N GLN A 140 -7.13 18.08 -2.83
CA GLN A 140 -7.03 18.14 -1.37
C GLN A 140 -7.62 16.89 -0.68
N LYS A 141 -7.44 15.71 -1.29
CA LYS A 141 -7.98 14.43 -0.81
C LYS A 141 -6.86 13.40 -0.67
N ILE A 142 -5.85 13.74 0.13
CA ILE A 142 -4.70 12.87 0.41
C ILE A 142 -4.92 12.10 1.71
N ASP A 143 -4.72 10.79 1.62
CA ASP A 143 -4.80 9.85 2.74
C ASP A 143 -3.53 8.98 2.79
N ASP A 144 -3.62 7.78 3.31
CA ASP A 144 -2.54 6.81 3.37
C ASP A 144 -2.25 6.11 2.02
N ASP A 145 -1.26 5.21 2.03
CA ASP A 145 -0.84 4.44 0.86
C ASP A 145 -1.83 3.34 0.46
N GLN A 146 -2.62 2.81 1.41
CA GLN A 146 -3.65 1.82 1.12
C GLN A 146 -4.73 2.40 0.20
N THR A 147 -5.18 3.63 0.49
CA THR A 147 -6.13 4.35 -0.36
C THR A 147 -5.63 4.46 -1.79
N MET A 148 -4.36 4.84 -1.97
CA MET A 148 -3.73 4.96 -3.28
C MET A 148 -3.67 3.63 -4.04
N LEU A 149 -3.26 2.55 -3.37
CA LEU A 149 -3.16 1.22 -3.97
C LEU A 149 -4.52 0.73 -4.45
N VAL A 150 -5.57 0.87 -3.64
CA VAL A 150 -6.94 0.48 -4.03
C VAL A 150 -7.41 1.25 -5.26
N LEU A 151 -7.18 2.57 -5.31
CA LEU A 151 -7.56 3.37 -6.48
C LEU A 151 -6.82 2.94 -7.75
N LEU A 152 -5.52 2.61 -7.65
CA LEU A 152 -4.75 2.12 -8.79
C LEU A 152 -5.17 0.72 -9.23
N ILE A 153 -5.52 -0.18 -8.29
CA ILE A 153 -6.06 -1.50 -8.61
C ILE A 153 -7.35 -1.37 -9.43
N ASN A 154 -8.22 -0.43 -9.07
CA ASN A 154 -9.47 -0.20 -9.79
C ASN A 154 -9.25 0.40 -11.19
N GLU A 155 -8.18 1.17 -11.39
CA GLU A 155 -7.84 1.77 -12.70
C GLU A 155 -7.09 0.81 -13.62
N TYR A 156 -6.27 -0.08 -13.06
CA TYR A 156 -5.38 -0.98 -13.80
C TYR A 156 -5.41 -2.42 -13.24
N PRO A 157 -6.58 -3.08 -13.15
CA PRO A 157 -6.73 -4.35 -12.45
C PRO A 157 -5.83 -5.47 -12.99
N GLU A 158 -5.51 -5.46 -14.29
CA GLU A 158 -4.63 -6.43 -14.94
C GLU A 158 -3.16 -6.29 -14.52
N PHE A 159 -2.78 -5.18 -13.90
CA PHE A 159 -1.42 -4.91 -13.44
C PHE A 159 -1.16 -5.41 -12.01
N PHE A 160 -2.20 -5.88 -11.31
CA PHE A 160 -2.10 -6.34 -9.93
C PHE A 160 -2.54 -7.79 -9.79
N HIS A 161 -1.78 -8.55 -9.01
CA HIS A 161 -2.19 -9.85 -8.51
C HIS A 161 -2.43 -9.74 -7.01
N ILE A 162 -3.68 -9.99 -6.64
CA ILE A 162 -4.17 -9.83 -5.28
C ILE A 162 -4.30 -11.19 -4.62
N TYR A 163 -3.55 -11.38 -3.54
CA TYR A 163 -3.60 -12.57 -2.71
C TYR A 163 -4.49 -12.31 -1.50
N TYR A 164 -5.33 -13.27 -1.13
CA TYR A 164 -6.13 -13.17 0.10
C TYR A 164 -5.29 -13.60 1.29
N GLY A 165 -5.28 -12.79 2.35
CA GLY A 165 -4.56 -13.09 3.58
C GLY A 165 -4.80 -12.02 4.64
N ASP A 166 -3.97 -12.04 5.67
CA ASP A 166 -3.95 -11.08 6.76
C ASP A 166 -2.70 -10.16 6.67
N TRP A 167 -2.58 -9.22 7.59
CA TRP A 167 -1.53 -8.19 7.62
C TRP A 167 -0.12 -8.74 7.45
N PHE A 168 0.14 -9.94 7.97
CA PHE A 168 1.49 -10.50 8.15
C PHE A 168 1.77 -11.79 7.37
N ASP A 169 0.92 -12.13 6.41
CA ASP A 169 0.99 -13.42 5.71
C ASP A 169 1.99 -13.45 4.54
N ALA A 170 2.78 -12.39 4.31
CA ALA A 170 3.72 -12.34 3.19
C ALA A 170 4.70 -13.51 3.14
N PHE A 171 5.15 -13.99 4.31
CA PHE A 171 6.09 -15.12 4.38
C PHE A 171 5.43 -16.49 4.15
N GLU A 172 4.10 -16.57 4.28
CA GLU A 172 3.33 -17.79 4.00
C GLU A 172 2.85 -17.82 2.54
N LEU A 173 2.40 -16.68 2.01
CA LEU A 173 1.76 -16.58 0.70
C LEU A 173 2.74 -16.64 -0.49
N PHE A 174 4.00 -16.27 -0.29
CA PHE A 174 4.99 -16.10 -1.36
C PHE A 174 6.24 -16.94 -1.12
#